data_AF-B0DKU8-F1
#
_entry.id   AF-B0DKU8-F1
#
_cell.length_a   1.000
_cell.length_b   1.000
_cell.length_c   1.000
_cell.angle_alpha   90.00
_cell.angle_beta   90.00
_cell.angle_gamma   90.00
#
_symmetry.space_group_name_H-M   'P 1'
#
loop_
_entity.id
_entity.type
_entity.pdbx_description
1 polymer ?
#
loop_
_entity_poly.entity_id
_entity_poly.type
_entity_poly.pdbx_seq_one_letter_code
_entity_poly.pdbx_strand_id
1 'polypeptide(L)' 'MSPSPVEQQESEQRNDKNGSQTSLPLSKVPRRTPMACQFCRGRKLKCDGNRPSCSNCDRRSLACQYTPVSAQR' A
#
# COMPACT_ATOMS: atom_id res chain seq x y z
N MET A 1 14.81 -55.88 37.99
CA MET A 1 15.99 -55.12 37.55
C MET A 1 15.54 -53.86 36.84
N SER A 2 15.86 -52.70 37.41
CA SER A 2 15.73 -51.39 36.76
C SER A 2 16.77 -51.24 35.64
N PRO A 3 16.46 -50.48 34.58
CA PRO A 3 17.04 -49.14 34.40
C PRO A 3 15.96 -48.14 33.90
N SER A 4 15.73 -47.00 34.55
CA SER A 4 16.48 -45.71 34.55
C SER A 4 16.40 -44.91 33.23
N PRO A 5 16.26 -43.56 33.33
CA PRO A 5 15.89 -42.64 32.26
C PRO A 5 17.08 -42.22 31.40
N VAL A 6 16.85 -41.93 30.11
CA VAL A 6 17.78 -41.24 29.20
C VAL A 6 16.94 -40.42 28.20
N GLU A 7 17.04 -39.10 28.27
CA GLU A 7 17.82 -38.25 27.35
C GLU A 7 17.39 -38.38 25.88
N GLN A 8 16.70 -37.35 25.37
CA GLN A 8 17.25 -36.36 24.42
C GLN A 8 17.20 -36.84 22.97
N GLN A 9 16.52 -36.07 22.10
CA GLN A 9 17.15 -35.54 20.89
C GLN A 9 16.27 -34.53 20.15
N GLU A 10 16.91 -33.40 19.86
CA GLU A 10 16.54 -32.31 18.98
C GLU A 10 16.05 -32.75 17.60
N SER A 11 15.12 -31.97 17.05
CA SER A 11 15.12 -31.73 15.61
C SER A 11 14.72 -30.28 15.33
N GLU A 12 15.75 -29.47 15.08
CA GLU A 12 15.67 -28.21 14.34
C GLU A 12 14.79 -28.35 13.11
N GLN A 13 13.83 -27.44 12.95
CA GLN A 13 13.27 -27.12 11.64
C GLN A 13 13.21 -25.60 11.51
N ARG A 14 14.35 -25.05 11.08
CA ARG A 14 14.46 -23.72 10.49
C ARG A 14 13.63 -23.73 9.21
N ASN A 15 12.52 -23.01 9.20
CA ASN A 15 11.73 -22.82 8.00
C ASN A 15 12.14 -21.48 7.38
N ASP A 16 13.31 -21.48 6.72
CA ASP A 16 13.72 -20.44 5.80
C ASP A 16 12.85 -20.51 4.54
N LYS A 17 11.65 -19.92 4.62
CA LYS A 17 10.89 -19.53 3.42
C LYS A 17 11.06 -18.04 3.19
N ASN A 18 12.24 -17.73 2.65
CA ASN A 18 12.48 -16.57 1.81
C ASN A 18 11.49 -16.59 0.63
N GLY A 19 10.72 -15.53 0.47
CA GLY A 19 9.70 -15.44 -0.57
C GLY A 19 8.85 -14.19 -0.45
N SER A 20 9.52 -13.04 -0.52
CA SER A 20 8.99 -11.71 -0.87
C SER A 20 7.50 -11.62 -1.18
N GLN A 21 6.75 -11.01 -0.26
CA GLN A 21 5.77 -9.95 -0.56
C GLN A 21 5.24 -9.34 0.74
N THR A 22 6.15 -8.85 1.57
CA THR A 22 5.79 -7.88 2.61
C THR A 22 5.71 -6.50 1.96
N SER A 23 4.61 -6.21 1.26
CA SER A 23 4.24 -4.82 1.04
C SER A 23 3.64 -4.28 2.34
N LEU A 24 4.52 -4.13 3.34
CA LEU A 24 4.26 -3.26 4.48
C LEU A 24 3.75 -1.94 3.89
N PRO A 25 2.62 -1.38 4.32
CA PRO A 25 2.24 -0.05 3.93
C PRO A 25 3.26 0.89 4.60
N LEU A 26 4.41 1.10 3.96
CA LEU A 26 5.33 2.18 4.28
C LEU A 26 4.47 3.41 4.36
N SER A 27 4.39 3.94 5.59
CA SER A 27 3.76 5.18 6.01
C SER A 27 3.16 5.91 4.81
N LYS A 28 1.82 5.83 4.68
CA LYS A 28 1.04 6.75 3.86
C LYS A 28 1.25 8.15 4.45
N VAL A 29 2.45 8.72 4.30
CA VAL A 29 2.61 10.15 4.24
C VAL A 29 1.62 10.52 3.15
N PRO A 30 0.52 11.23 3.46
CA PRO A 30 -0.27 11.83 2.41
C PRO A 30 0.73 12.79 1.80
N ARG A 31 1.41 12.35 0.72
CA ARG A 31 2.18 13.23 -0.14
C ARG A 31 1.12 14.22 -0.55
N ARG A 32 1.08 15.37 0.14
CA ARG A 32 0.07 16.42 -0.04
C ARG A 32 0.07 16.63 -1.53
N THR A 33 -0.92 16.11 -2.24
CA THR A 33 -0.91 16.16 -3.69
C THR A 33 -1.08 17.63 -3.99
N PRO A 34 -0.06 18.33 -4.51
CA PRO A 34 -0.23 19.74 -4.87
C PRO A 34 -1.18 19.88 -6.07
N MET A 35 -1.60 18.75 -6.65
CA MET A 35 -2.36 18.67 -7.87
C MET A 35 -3.73 18.05 -7.62
N ALA A 36 -4.78 18.82 -7.90
CA ALA A 36 -6.12 18.30 -8.09
C ALA A 36 -6.15 17.28 -9.23
N CYS A 37 -6.99 16.25 -9.12
CA CYS A 37 -7.23 15.31 -10.23
C CYS A 37 -7.74 16.06 -11.47
N GLN A 38 -7.58 15.45 -12.65
CA GLN A 38 -8.01 16.00 -13.94
C GLN A 38 -9.45 16.52 -13.92
N PHE A 39 -10.37 15.74 -13.33
CA PHE A 39 -11.77 16.11 -13.19
C PHE A 39 -11.96 17.39 -12.35
N CYS A 40 -11.39 17.43 -11.15
CA CYS A 40 -11.49 18.60 -10.27
C CYS A 40 -10.76 19.81 -10.87
N ARG A 41 -9.65 19.60 -11.57
CA ARG A 41 -8.88 20.65 -12.25
C ARG A 41 -9.68 21.28 -13.39
N GLY A 42 -10.30 20.47 -14.26
CA GLY A 42 -11.14 20.95 -15.36
C GLY A 42 -12.40 21.67 -14.87
N ARG A 43 -12.98 21.22 -13.76
CA ARG A 43 -14.19 21.83 -13.16
C ARG A 43 -13.90 22.90 -12.11
N LYS A 44 -12.63 23.23 -11.85
CA LYS A 44 -12.19 24.16 -10.79
C LYS A 44 -12.77 23.83 -9.41
N LEU A 45 -12.93 22.55 -9.10
CA LEU A 45 -13.44 22.05 -7.82
C LEU A 45 -12.29 21.78 -6.85
N LYS A 46 -12.58 21.86 -5.54
CA LYS A 46 -11.65 21.42 -4.50
C LYS A 46 -11.43 19.90 -4.63
N CYS A 47 -10.17 19.49 -4.71
CA CYS A 47 -9.78 18.09 -4.76
C CYS A 47 -9.08 17.71 -3.47
N ASP A 48 -9.57 16.65 -2.82
CA ASP A 48 -9.03 16.19 -1.54
C ASP A 48 -7.77 15.32 -1.69
N GLY A 49 -7.37 14.99 -2.92
CA GLY A 49 -6.12 14.25 -3.16
C GLY A 49 -6.14 12.76 -2.78
N ASN A 50 -7.28 12.25 -2.32
CA ASN A 50 -7.42 10.85 -1.92
C ASN A 50 -7.14 9.89 -3.09
N ARG A 51 -6.41 8.80 -2.81
CA ARG A 51 -6.14 7.70 -3.75
C ARG A 51 -6.83 6.43 -3.22
N PRO A 52 -7.50 5.63 -4.09
CA PRO A 52 -7.46 5.64 -5.55
C PRO A 52 -8.33 6.72 -6.23
N SER A 53 -9.37 7.23 -5.55
CA SER A 53 -10.27 8.28 -6.05
C SER A 53 -10.47 9.41 -5.05
N CYS A 54 -10.57 10.64 -5.57
CA CYS A 54 -10.91 11.82 -4.80
C CYS A 54 -12.35 11.73 -4.25
N SER A 55 -12.68 12.35 -3.11
CA SER A 55 -14.03 12.26 -2.52
C SER A 55 -15.15 12.73 -3.48
N ASN A 56 -14.89 13.78 -4.26
CA ASN A 56 -15.81 14.25 -5.30
C ASN A 56 -16.02 13.26 -6.45
N CYS A 57 -14.95 12.54 -6.80
CA CYS A 57 -14.92 11.58 -7.88
C CYS A 57 -15.61 10.29 -7.44
N ASP A 58 -15.30 9.84 -6.22
CA ASP A 58 -15.85 8.67 -5.55
C ASP A 58 -17.37 8.78 -5.37
N ARG A 59 -17.85 9.91 -4.82
CA ARG A 59 -19.31 10.17 -4.67
C ARG A 59 -20.07 10.19 -5.99
N ARG A 60 -19.40 10.46 -7.10
CA ARG A 60 -19.99 10.50 -8.44
C ARG A 60 -19.70 9.22 -9.24
N SER A 61 -18.95 8.29 -8.67
CA SER A 61 -18.42 7.10 -9.34
C SER A 61 -17.75 7.43 -10.68
N LEU A 62 -17.02 8.54 -10.74
CA LEU A 62 -16.32 9.02 -11.93
C LEU A 62 -14.84 8.66 -11.90
N ALA A 63 -14.26 8.56 -13.09
CA ALA A 63 -12.83 8.30 -13.25
C ALA A 63 -11.98 9.41 -12.61
N CYS A 64 -11.20 9.04 -11.59
CA CYS A 64 -10.26 9.94 -10.93
C CYS A 64 -8.85 9.72 -11.47
N GLN A 65 -8.39 10.60 -12.35
CA GLN A 65 -7.04 10.53 -12.92
C GLN A 65 -6.20 11.72 -12.46
N TYR A 66 -4.99 11.43 -11.99
CA TYR A 66 -3.99 12.43 -11.65
C TYR A 66 -2.86 12.35 -12.69
N THR A 67 -2.85 13.24 -13.68
CA THR A 67 -1.75 13.28 -14.66
C THR A 67 -0.62 14.17 -14.15
N PRO A 68 0.65 13.75 -14.19
CA PRO A 68 1.76 14.61 -13.82
C PRO A 68 2.01 15.68 -14.90
N VAL A 69 2.36 16.90 -14.49
CA VAL A 69 2.58 18.06 -15.38
C VAL A 69 3.90 17.96 -16.18
N SER A 70 4.64 16.86 -16.08
CA SER A 70 5.97 16.70 -16.70
C SER A 70 5.95 16.34 -18.19
N ALA A 71 4.77 16.18 -18.81
CA ALA A 71 4.64 15.66 -20.17
C ALA A 71 4.35 16.73 -21.25
N GLN A 72 4.44 18.02 -20.94
CA GLN A 72 4.17 19.10 -21.89
C GLN A 72 5.43 19.96 -22.08
N ARG A 73 6.31 19.49 -22.96
CA ARG A 73 7.37 20.30 -23.60
C ARG A 73 7.02 20.51 -25.05
#